data_AF-A0A0L0UKF7-F1
#
_entry.id   AF-A0A0L0UKF7-F1
#
_cell.length_a   1.000
_cell.length_b   1.000
_cell.length_c   1.000
_cell.angle_alpha   90.00
_cell.angle_beta   90.00
_cell.angle_gamma   90.00
#
_symmetry.space_group_name_H-M   'P 1'
#
loop_
_entity.id
_entity.type
_entity.pdbx_description
1 polymer ?
#
loop_
_entity_poly.entity_id
_entity_poly.type
_entity_poly.pdbx_seq_one_letter_code
_entity_poly.pdbx_strand_id
1 'polypeptide(L)'
;MSNNIDDENTSKGTPTHFTVNLGSASMSGPNNSTVSIARLPILKPVGSDSNYLDWQMVVHQVLKKAKLKYVLTSMDSKLRPATWEDDNETVCTIIMQIVDPSNLRYLREHPDDAAGMWNALSRAHQDCSTGGLVYWIRKL
;
A
#
# COMPACT_ATOMS: atom_id res chain seq x y z
N MET A 1 7.79 -13.83 -52.70
CA MET A 1 8.03 -12.44 -52.28
C MET A 1 7.17 -12.20 -51.05
N SER A 2 7.77 -12.17 -49.87
CA SER A 2 7.08 -12.01 -48.60
C SER A 2 6.98 -10.54 -48.18
N ASN A 3 5.82 -10.21 -47.61
CA ASN A 3 5.50 -9.24 -46.55
C ASN A 3 5.67 -7.73 -46.81
N ASN A 4 4.58 -6.99 -46.64
CA ASN A 4 4.48 -5.93 -45.63
C ASN A 4 3.00 -5.54 -45.40
N ILE A 5 2.51 -5.78 -44.19
CA ILE A 5 1.33 -5.15 -43.61
C ILE A 5 1.77 -4.60 -42.25
N ASP A 6 1.75 -3.27 -42.18
CA ASP A 6 1.29 -2.37 -41.12
C ASP A 6 1.61 -2.60 -39.63
N ASP A 7 2.15 -1.50 -39.08
CA ASP A 7 2.09 -0.97 -37.71
C ASP A 7 1.10 -1.60 -36.72
N GLU A 8 1.56 -1.87 -35.48
CA GLU A 8 0.89 -1.34 -34.29
C GLU A 8 1.82 -1.28 -33.05
N ASN A 9 2.14 -0.06 -32.65
CA ASN A 9 2.79 0.33 -31.41
C ASN A 9 1.96 -0.11 -30.19
N THR A 10 2.41 -1.12 -29.43
CA THR A 10 1.82 -1.43 -28.11
C THR A 10 2.77 -1.03 -26.99
N SER A 11 2.62 0.20 -26.52
CA SER A 11 3.04 0.61 -25.18
C SER A 11 2.25 -0.21 -24.15
N LYS A 12 2.85 -1.27 -23.60
CA LYS A 12 2.29 -1.99 -22.44
C LYS A 12 2.36 -1.08 -21.22
N GLY A 13 1.26 -0.38 -20.92
CA GLY A 13 1.10 0.36 -19.68
C GLY A 13 1.21 -0.57 -18.47
N THR A 14 2.14 -0.28 -17.58
CA THR A 14 2.28 -0.93 -16.27
C THR A 14 0.94 -0.81 -15.51
N PRO A 15 0.42 -1.88 -14.87
CA PRO A 15 -0.82 -1.80 -14.12
C PRO A 15 -0.68 -0.79 -12.98
N THR A 16 -1.55 0.22 -12.93
CA THR A 16 -1.53 1.28 -11.88
C THR A 16 -2.44 0.99 -10.68
N HIS A 17 -3.17 -0.14 -10.71
CA HIS A 17 -4.26 -0.41 -9.78
C HIS A 17 -4.35 -1.89 -9.37
N PHE A 18 -4.67 -2.15 -8.09
CA PHE A 18 -4.98 -3.48 -7.56
C PHE A 18 -6.37 -3.56 -6.92
N THR A 19 -7.00 -4.72 -7.02
CA THR A 19 -8.28 -5.04 -6.38
C THR A 19 -8.02 -5.88 -5.13
N VAL A 20 -8.52 -5.44 -3.97
CA VAL A 20 -8.44 -6.20 -2.72
C VAL A 20 -9.85 -6.53 -2.24
N ASN A 21 -10.13 -7.81 -2.04
CA ASN A 21 -11.38 -8.27 -1.43
C ASN A 21 -11.19 -8.38 0.08
N LEU A 22 -11.69 -7.40 0.83
CA LEU A 22 -11.72 -7.47 2.29
C LEU A 22 -13.01 -8.14 2.73
N GLY A 23 -12.95 -9.45 2.96
CA GLY A 23 -14.01 -10.19 3.65
C GLY A 23 -13.92 -9.95 5.15
N SER A 24 -15.01 -9.53 5.78
CA SER A 24 -15.10 -9.51 7.24
C SER A 24 -15.29 -10.95 7.73
N ALA A 25 -14.28 -11.53 8.36
CA ALA A 25 -14.44 -12.75 9.15
C ALA A 25 -15.05 -12.37 10.50
N SER A 26 -16.36 -12.14 10.52
CA SER A 26 -17.13 -12.10 11.77
C SER A 26 -18.29 -13.06 11.61
N MET A 27 -18.24 -14.16 12.36
CA MET A 27 -19.29 -15.17 12.39
C MET A 27 -20.58 -14.56 12.94
N SER A 28 -21.70 -14.93 12.32
CA SER A 28 -23.11 -14.75 12.73
C SER A 28 -23.77 -13.36 12.57
N GLY A 29 -24.30 -13.11 11.36
CA GLY A 29 -25.33 -12.11 11.06
C GLY A 29 -25.55 -11.95 9.54
N PRO A 30 -26.78 -11.74 9.02
CA PRO A 30 -27.08 -11.74 7.58
C PRO A 30 -26.56 -10.51 6.80
N ASN A 31 -25.49 -9.88 7.26
CA ASN A 31 -24.94 -8.65 6.73
C ASN A 31 -23.43 -8.80 6.54
N ASN A 32 -23.09 -9.75 5.67
CA ASN A 32 -21.86 -9.74 4.89
C ASN A 32 -21.75 -8.35 4.20
N SER A 33 -21.02 -7.43 4.82
CA SER A 33 -20.61 -6.20 4.16
C SER A 33 -19.36 -6.52 3.37
N THR A 34 -19.52 -7.07 2.17
CA THR A 34 -18.43 -7.19 1.19
C THR A 34 -18.00 -5.79 0.84
N VAL A 35 -16.94 -5.30 1.48
CA VAL A 35 -16.30 -4.05 1.06
C VAL A 35 -15.54 -4.39 -0.22
N SER A 36 -16.20 -4.24 -1.36
CA SER A 36 -15.54 -4.23 -2.66
C SER A 36 -14.73 -2.93 -2.72
N ILE A 37 -13.48 -2.99 -2.25
CA ILE A 37 -12.60 -1.83 -2.22
C ILE A 37 -12.19 -1.54 -3.65
N ALA A 38 -12.72 -0.43 -4.17
CA ALA A 38 -12.30 0.18 -5.42
C ALA A 38 -10.77 0.21 -5.51
N ARG A 39 -10.26 -0.24 -6.67
CA ARG A 39 -8.88 -0.07 -7.17
C ARG A 39 -7.98 0.82 -6.32
N LEU A 40 -7.31 0.23 -5.33
CA LEU A 40 -6.33 0.98 -4.53
C LEU A 40 -5.14 1.35 -5.43
N PRO A 41 -4.60 2.58 -5.29
CA PRO A 41 -3.43 2.98 -6.05
C PRO A 41 -2.22 2.17 -5.57
N ILE A 42 -1.33 1.85 -6.50
CA ILE A 42 -0.03 1.28 -6.17
C ILE A 42 0.90 2.42 -5.72
N LEU A 43 1.59 2.23 -4.60
CA LEU A 43 2.65 3.14 -4.18
C LEU A 43 3.84 2.94 -5.11
N LYS A 44 4.10 3.94 -5.96
CA LYS A 44 5.27 3.98 -6.85
C LYS A 44 6.56 3.93 -6.04
N PRO A 45 7.70 3.57 -6.66
CA PRO A 45 9.00 3.68 -6.01
C PRO A 45 9.23 5.06 -5.40
N VAL A 46 10.08 5.12 -4.37
CA VAL A 46 10.58 6.41 -3.86
C VAL A 46 11.32 7.14 -5.00
N GLY A 47 11.17 8.46 -5.06
CA GLY A 47 11.80 9.33 -6.07
C GLY A 47 10.93 10.55 -6.42
N SER A 48 11.36 11.34 -7.40
CA SER A 48 10.64 12.53 -7.88
C SER A 48 9.22 12.24 -8.34
N ASP A 49 9.00 11.05 -8.89
CA ASP A 49 7.73 10.65 -9.50
C ASP A 49 6.85 9.85 -8.50
N SER A 50 7.23 9.83 -7.23
CA SER A 50 6.48 9.13 -6.20
C SER A 50 5.10 9.76 -6.01
N ASN A 51 4.07 8.90 -5.94
CA ASN A 51 2.69 9.30 -5.65
C ASN A 51 2.35 9.20 -4.16
N TYR A 52 3.34 9.24 -3.26
CA TYR A 52 3.14 8.89 -1.84
C TYR A 52 2.03 9.70 -1.16
N LEU A 53 1.97 11.02 -1.35
CA LEU A 53 0.96 11.86 -0.69
C LEU A 53 -0.47 11.51 -1.13
N ASP A 54 -0.68 11.29 -2.43
CA ASP A 54 -1.97 10.87 -2.98
C ASP A 54 -2.32 9.45 -2.53
N TRP A 55 -1.35 8.53 -2.60
CA TRP A 55 -1.50 7.15 -2.15
C TRP A 55 -1.89 7.11 -0.67
N GLN A 56 -1.19 7.86 0.18
CA GLN A 56 -1.42 7.96 1.61
C GLN A 56 -2.84 8.44 1.90
N MET A 57 -3.28 9.50 1.23
CA MET A 57 -4.63 10.06 1.37
C MET A 57 -5.71 9.04 1.04
N VAL A 58 -5.57 8.34 -0.09
CA VAL A 58 -6.56 7.34 -0.55
C VAL A 58 -6.61 6.14 0.40
N VAL A 59 -5.45 5.54 0.72
CA VAL A 59 -5.38 4.35 1.58
C VAL A 59 -5.92 4.65 2.97
N HIS A 60 -5.57 5.80 3.54
CA HIS A 60 -6.05 6.22 4.86
C HIS A 60 -7.58 6.39 4.88
N GLN A 61 -8.18 6.91 3.81
CA GLN A 61 -9.64 7.05 3.72
C GLN A 61 -10.34 5.68 3.59
N VAL A 62 -9.75 4.76 2.83
CA VAL A 62 -10.26 3.39 2.69
C VAL A 62 -10.19 2.63 4.01
N LEU A 63 -9.04 2.65 4.69
CA LEU A 63 -8.88 2.01 6.00
C LEU A 63 -9.78 2.65 7.07
N LYS A 64 -10.00 3.98 7.00
CA LYS A 64 -10.95 4.66 7.88
C LYS A 64 -12.38 4.16 7.64
N LYS A 65 -12.81 4.03 6.38
CA LYS A 65 -14.12 3.49 6.02
C LYS A 65 -14.30 2.04 6.48
N ALA A 66 -13.24 1.24 6.38
CA ALA A 66 -13.21 -0.14 6.86
C ALA A 66 -13.08 -0.27 8.39
N LYS A 67 -12.98 0.84 9.13
CA LYS A 67 -12.70 0.88 10.58
C LYS A 67 -11.38 0.20 10.98
N LEU A 68 -10.44 0.07 10.06
CA LEU A 68 -9.12 -0.53 10.27
C LEU A 68 -8.01 0.50 10.51
N LYS A 69 -8.25 1.78 10.23
CA LYS A 69 -7.23 2.85 10.36
C LYS A 69 -6.50 2.84 11.71
N TYR A 70 -7.17 2.43 12.78
CA TYR A 70 -6.62 2.44 14.14
C TYR A 70 -5.36 1.56 14.31
N VAL A 71 -5.16 0.54 13.47
CA VAL A 71 -3.96 -0.31 13.53
C VAL A 71 -2.72 0.39 12.96
N LEU A 72 -2.87 1.49 12.21
CA LEU A 72 -1.75 2.30 11.74
C LEU A 72 -1.13 3.19 12.83
N THR A 73 -1.80 3.29 13.98
CA THR A 73 -1.32 4.03 15.14
C THR A 73 -0.78 3.07 16.18
N SER A 74 0.37 3.40 16.76
CA SER A 74 0.91 2.64 17.89
C SER A 74 -0.10 2.64 19.03
N MET A 75 -0.42 1.45 19.53
CA MET A 75 -1.38 1.21 20.59
C MET A 75 -0.75 0.29 21.64
N ASP A 76 -0.84 0.71 22.91
CA ASP A 76 -0.44 -0.10 24.06
C ASP A 76 -1.15 -1.45 23.99
N SER A 77 -0.42 -2.54 24.21
CA SER A 77 -0.95 -3.91 24.12
C SER A 77 -2.16 -4.14 25.01
N LYS A 78 -2.26 -3.44 26.16
CA LYS A 78 -3.38 -3.55 27.09
C LYS A 78 -4.67 -2.89 26.59
N LEU A 79 -4.56 -1.97 25.63
CA LEU A 79 -5.69 -1.22 25.07
C LEU A 79 -6.19 -1.81 23.75
N ARG A 80 -5.53 -2.84 23.24
CA ARG A 80 -5.87 -3.47 21.97
C ARG A 80 -7.21 -4.21 22.10
N PRO A 81 -8.16 -4.00 21.16
CA PRO A 81 -9.36 -4.83 21.09
C PRO A 81 -8.99 -6.28 20.76
N ALA A 82 -9.91 -7.21 21.03
CA ALA A 82 -9.71 -8.63 20.74
C ALA A 82 -9.45 -8.92 19.25
N THR A 83 -9.90 -8.05 18.34
CA THR A 83 -9.71 -8.17 16.88
C THR A 83 -8.40 -7.54 16.39
N TRP A 84 -7.60 -6.93 17.27
CA TRP A 84 -6.46 -6.12 16.85
C TRP A 84 -5.46 -6.91 16.00
N GLU A 85 -5.18 -8.17 16.36
CA GLU A 85 -4.22 -9.02 15.65
C GLU A 85 -4.68 -9.30 14.22
N ASP A 86 -5.92 -9.76 14.05
CA ASP A 86 -6.53 -10.05 12.74
C ASP A 86 -6.62 -8.78 11.87
N ASP A 87 -7.00 -7.65 12.48
CA ASP A 87 -7.09 -6.36 11.79
C ASP A 87 -5.69 -5.86 11.37
N ASN A 88 -4.67 -6.05 12.21
CA ASN A 88 -3.28 -5.74 11.91
C ASN A 88 -2.76 -6.60 10.75
N GLU A 89 -2.93 -7.92 10.81
CA GLU A 89 -2.54 -8.85 9.73
C GLU A 89 -3.23 -8.50 8.40
N THR A 90 -4.53 -8.18 8.47
CA THR A 90 -5.30 -7.72 7.32
C THR A 90 -4.67 -6.47 6.70
N VAL A 91 -4.31 -5.47 7.51
CA VAL A 91 -3.70 -4.23 7.00
C VAL A 91 -2.26 -4.46 6.52
N CYS A 92 -1.46 -5.30 7.17
CA CYS A 92 -0.14 -5.71 6.67
C CYS A 92 -0.27 -6.30 5.26
N THR A 93 -1.20 -7.22 5.07
CA THR A 93 -1.46 -7.86 3.76
C THR A 93 -1.89 -6.84 2.72
N ILE A 94 -2.81 -5.93 3.05
CA ILE A 94 -3.21 -4.83 2.15
C ILE A 94 -1.98 -4.01 1.74
N ILE A 95 -1.17 -3.56 2.70
CA ILE A 95 0.01 -2.73 2.43
C ILE A 95 0.96 -3.45 1.48
N MET A 96 1.29 -4.72 1.73
CA MET A 96 2.18 -5.49 0.84
C MET A 96 1.64 -5.61 -0.59
N GLN A 97 0.32 -5.67 -0.77
CA GLN A 97 -0.32 -5.79 -2.09
C GLN A 97 -0.34 -4.48 -2.88
N ILE A 98 -0.38 -3.33 -2.19
CA ILE A 98 -0.59 -2.02 -2.84
C ILE A 98 0.70 -1.19 -2.92
N VAL A 99 1.86 -1.81 -2.74
CA VAL A 99 3.16 -1.18 -2.94
C VAL A 99 3.88 -1.78 -4.13
N ASP A 100 4.68 -0.96 -4.83
CA ASP A 100 5.63 -1.47 -5.81
C ASP A 100 6.64 -2.41 -5.12
N PRO A 101 7.05 -3.54 -5.75
CA PRO A 101 8.01 -4.47 -5.18
C PRO A 101 9.33 -3.83 -4.70
N SER A 102 9.77 -2.73 -5.32
CA SER A 102 10.97 -2.00 -4.90
C SER A 102 10.83 -1.33 -3.52
N ASN A 103 9.61 -1.14 -3.02
CA ASN A 103 9.33 -0.60 -1.70
C ASN A 103 9.28 -1.68 -0.61
N LEU A 104 9.20 -2.98 -0.97
CA LEU A 104 9.17 -4.08 0.01
C LEU A 104 10.40 -4.11 0.92
N ARG A 105 11.54 -3.57 0.47
CA ARG A 105 12.77 -3.48 1.29
C ARG A 105 12.55 -2.69 2.59
N TYR A 106 11.67 -1.69 2.58
CA TYR A 106 11.37 -0.86 3.75
C TYR A 106 10.45 -1.55 4.74
N LEU A 107 9.78 -2.62 4.32
CA LEU A 107 8.81 -3.36 5.14
C LEU A 107 9.45 -4.54 5.88
N ARG A 108 10.67 -4.95 5.51
CA ARG A 108 11.35 -6.15 6.04
C ARG A 108 11.57 -6.13 7.54
N GLU A 109 11.72 -4.95 8.14
CA GLU A 109 11.89 -4.78 9.59
C GLU A 109 10.55 -4.87 10.35
N HIS A 110 9.43 -4.85 9.63
CA HIS A 110 8.08 -4.79 10.18
C HIS A 110 7.12 -5.77 9.44
N PRO A 111 7.45 -7.07 9.27
CA PRO A 111 6.63 -7.97 8.46
C PRO A 111 5.19 -8.12 8.96
N ASP A 112 4.99 -8.01 10.28
CA ASP A 112 3.71 -8.23 10.96
C ASP A 112 3.26 -7.01 11.77
N ASP A 113 3.76 -5.81 11.44
CA ASP A 113 3.43 -4.56 12.16
C ASP A 113 2.96 -3.49 11.17
N ALA A 114 1.65 -3.35 11.02
CA ALA A 114 1.04 -2.41 10.07
C ALA A 114 1.45 -0.96 10.36
N ALA A 115 1.55 -0.57 11.63
CA ALA A 115 2.00 0.77 12.02
C ALA A 115 3.48 0.97 11.65
N GLY A 116 4.32 -0.04 11.92
CA GLY A 116 5.73 -0.07 11.53
C GLY A 116 5.92 0.09 10.03
N MET A 117 5.22 -0.73 9.23
CA MET A 117 5.22 -0.69 7.76
C MET A 117 4.82 0.69 7.24
N TRP A 118 3.71 1.23 7.73
CA TRP A 118 3.21 2.54 7.33
C TRP A 118 4.20 3.66 7.63
N ASN A 119 4.79 3.64 8.82
CA ASN A 119 5.79 4.63 9.22
C ASN A 119 7.10 4.49 8.44
N ALA A 120 7.53 3.27 8.12
CA ALA A 120 8.72 3.03 7.30
C ALA A 120 8.56 3.57 5.88
N LEU A 121 7.41 3.33 5.24
CA LEU A 121 7.07 3.93 3.94
C LEU A 121 7.02 5.45 4.02
N SER A 122 6.35 6.00 5.05
CA SER A 122 6.30 7.44 5.29
C SER A 122 7.68 8.07 5.35
N ARG A 123 8.58 7.50 6.15
CA ARG A 123 9.98 7.97 6.25
C ARG A 123 10.72 7.84 4.93
N ALA A 124 10.64 6.69 4.26
CA ALA A 124 11.37 6.47 3.01
C ALA A 124 10.95 7.47 1.92
N HIS A 125 9.65 7.76 1.82
CA HIS A 125 9.11 8.65 0.80
C HIS A 125 9.24 10.15 1.12
N GLN A 126 9.42 10.50 2.39
CA GLN A 126 9.51 11.90 2.84
C GLN A 126 10.91 12.25 3.38
N ASP A 127 11.92 11.39 3.19
CA ASP A 127 13.28 11.70 3.59
C ASP A 127 13.87 12.80 2.68
N CYS A 128 13.69 14.04 3.12
CA CYS A 128 14.27 15.23 2.50
C CYS A 128 15.68 15.54 3.03
N SER A 129 16.37 14.60 3.71
CA SER A 129 17.74 14.82 4.16
C SER A 129 18.69 15.11 2.98
N THR A 130 19.79 15.83 3.22
CA THR A 130 20.83 16.05 2.20
C THR A 130 21.35 14.73 1.63
N GLY A 131 21.42 13.68 2.46
CA GLY A 131 21.76 12.32 2.04
C GLY A 131 20.68 11.69 1.14
N GLY A 132 19.40 11.86 1.46
CA GLY A 132 18.27 11.46 0.62
C GLY A 132 18.26 12.18 -0.73
N LEU A 133 18.39 13.51 -0.73
CA LEU A 133 18.47 14.32 -1.97
C LEU A 133 19.68 13.92 -2.84
N VAL A 134 20.85 13.71 -2.25
CA VAL A 134 22.06 13.27 -2.99
C VAL A 134 21.92 11.84 -3.49
N TYR A 135 21.25 10.95 -2.74
CA TYR A 135 20.94 9.59 -3.19
C TYR A 135 20.08 9.60 -4.46
N TRP A 136 19.06 10.48 -4.52
CA TRP A 136 18.21 10.62 -5.70
C TRP A 136 18.94 11.24 -6.90
N ILE A 137 19.74 12.28 -6.67
CA ILE A 137 20.52 12.94 -7.74
C ILE A 137 21.54 12.00 -8.39
N ARG A 138 22.15 11.07 -7.63
CA ARG A 138 23.13 10.11 -8.18
C ARG A 138 22.52 8.97 -8.98
N LYS A 139 21.19 8.81 -8.95
CA LYS A 139 20.47 7.70 -9.58
C LYS A 139 19.73 8.12 -10.87
N LEU A 140 19.73 9.41 -11.18
CA LEU A 140 19.37 10.00 -12.47
C LEU A 140 20.60 10.00 -13.39
#